data_AF-A0A3D5MU15-F1
#
_entry.id   AF-A0A3D5MU15-F1
#
_cell.length_a   1.000
_cell.length_b   1.000
_cell.length_c   1.000
_cell.angle_alpha   90.00
_cell.angle_beta   90.00
_cell.angle_gamma   90.00
#
_symmetry.space_group_name_H-M   'P 1'
#
loop_
_entity.id
_entity.type
_entity.pdbx_description
1 polymer ?
#
loop_
_entity_poly.entity_id
_entity_poly.type
_entity_poly.pdbx_seq_one_letter_code
_entity_poly.pdbx_strand_id
1 'polypeptide(L)'
;MLSKQLSIAYKDIYSEKQVVDVLVFIDKFKGTSLYPRAIGRKFNIDMAKVYEILNQLVKNNILSLSFEIYCNDCDKFQNHVYDSLNEIPNDITCEYCGKNIDFNKDIIVVYKVCKNEQ
;
A
#
# COMPACT_ATOMS: atom_id res chain seq x y z
N MET A 1 16.62 -2.64 15.19
CA MET A 1 15.91 -3.67 15.99
C MET A 1 14.78 -4.30 15.20
N LEU A 2 13.82 -3.52 14.68
CA LEU A 2 12.69 -4.00 13.89
C LEU A 2 13.08 -4.70 12.58
N SER A 3 14.01 -4.12 11.81
CA SER A 3 14.55 -4.74 10.59
C SER A 3 15.19 -6.11 10.85
N LYS A 4 15.91 -6.23 11.97
CA LYS A 4 16.54 -7.48 12.42
C LYS A 4 15.50 -8.51 12.84
N GLN A 5 14.46 -8.09 13.57
CA GLN A 5 13.35 -8.97 13.96
C GLN A 5 12.58 -9.50 12.74
N LEU A 6 12.25 -8.63 11.79
CA LEU A 6 11.62 -8.99 10.52
C LEU A 6 12.53 -9.93 9.70
N SER A 7 13.82 -9.62 9.63
CA SER A 7 14.79 -10.45 8.91
C SER A 7 14.95 -11.83 9.53
N ILE A 8 14.96 -11.96 10.86
CA ILE A 8 15.06 -13.25 11.54
C ILE A 8 13.80 -14.09 11.28
N ALA A 9 12.62 -13.48 11.38
CA ALA A 9 11.34 -14.16 11.18
C ALA A 9 11.18 -14.72 9.74
N TYR A 10 11.88 -14.14 8.76
CA TYR A 10 11.70 -14.47 7.34
C TYR A 10 13.03 -14.60 6.59
N LYS A 11 14.07 -15.11 7.25
CA LYS A 11 15.44 -15.23 6.70
C LYS A 11 15.51 -15.99 5.37
N ASP A 12 14.53 -16.87 5.13
CA ASP A 12 14.43 -17.70 3.93
C ASP A 12 13.84 -16.93 2.73
N ILE A 13 13.30 -15.72 2.98
CA ILE A 13 12.62 -14.87 2.01
C ILE A 13 13.39 -13.55 1.80
N TYR A 14 14.01 -13.00 2.85
CA TYR A 14 14.74 -11.74 2.80
C TYR A 14 16.05 -11.77 3.59
N SER A 15 17.09 -11.15 3.03
CA SER A 15 18.27 -10.74 3.81
C SER A 15 17.95 -9.53 4.68
N GLU A 16 18.67 -9.38 5.81
CA GLU A 16 18.53 -8.22 6.70
C GLU A 16 18.72 -6.89 5.96
N LYS A 17 19.67 -6.87 5.00
CA LYS A 17 19.91 -5.73 4.12
C LYS A 17 18.69 -5.37 3.28
N GLN A 18 18.04 -6.35 2.63
CA GLN A 18 16.84 -6.09 1.83
C GLN A 18 15.70 -5.53 2.66
N VAL A 19 15.50 -6.04 3.89
CA VAL A 19 14.49 -5.51 4.81
C VAL A 19 14.78 -4.06 5.16
N VAL A 20 16.04 -3.74 5.50
CA VAL A 20 16.46 -2.36 5.79
C VAL A 20 16.23 -1.45 4.58
N ASP A 21 16.62 -1.88 3.38
CA ASP A 21 16.48 -1.08 2.16
C ASP A 21 15.00 -0.78 1.85
N VAL A 22 14.11 -1.77 2.03
CA VAL A 22 12.66 -1.58 1.88
C VAL A 22 12.12 -0.61 2.92
N LEU A 23 12.48 -0.75 4.19
CA LEU A 23 12.04 0.18 5.25
C LEU A 23 12.50 1.62 4.98
N VAL A 24 13.75 1.81 4.55
CA VAL A 24 14.30 3.11 4.17
C VAL A 24 13.56 3.70 2.96
N PHE A 25 13.18 2.86 2.00
CA PHE A 25 12.38 3.29 0.85
C PHE A 25 10.98 3.72 1.27
N ILE A 26 10.31 2.94 2.13
CA ILE A 26 8.96 3.20 2.62
C ILE A 26 8.89 4.49 3.42
N ASP A 27 9.93 4.81 4.22
CA ASP A 27 9.97 6.03 5.03
C ASP A 27 9.77 7.32 4.21
N LYS A 28 10.14 7.29 2.93
CA LYS A 28 9.97 8.39 1.98
C LYS A 28 8.52 8.68 1.61
N PHE A 29 7.60 7.77 1.93
CA PHE A 29 6.16 7.88 1.66
C PHE A 29 5.38 8.36 2.89
N LYS A 30 6.05 8.85 3.95
CA LYS A 30 5.36 9.50 5.07
C LYS A 30 4.49 10.66 4.57
N GLY A 31 3.22 10.61 4.94
CA GLY A 31 2.22 11.61 4.52
C GLY A 31 1.68 11.42 3.10
N THR A 32 2.05 10.35 2.39
CA THR A 32 1.56 10.03 1.05
C THR A 32 1.17 8.55 0.94
N SER A 33 0.54 8.18 -0.19
CA SER A 33 0.17 6.79 -0.48
C SER A 33 1.34 6.01 -1.07
N LEU A 34 1.61 4.83 -0.51
CA LEU A 34 2.55 3.85 -1.02
C LEU A 34 1.80 2.79 -1.84
N TYR A 35 2.11 2.73 -3.13
CA TYR A 35 1.58 1.71 -4.04
C TYR A 35 2.47 0.46 -4.02
N PRO A 36 1.90 -0.75 -3.90
CA PRO A 36 2.67 -2.00 -3.93
C PRO A 36 3.60 -2.11 -5.15
N ARG A 37 3.13 -1.66 -6.30
CA ARG A 37 3.89 -1.69 -7.55
C ARG A 37 5.16 -0.84 -7.50
N ALA A 38 5.22 0.19 -6.65
CA ALA A 38 6.41 1.01 -6.46
C ALA A 38 7.55 0.19 -5.84
N ILE A 39 7.24 -0.68 -4.87
CA ILE A 39 8.21 -1.60 -4.25
C ILE A 39 8.66 -2.64 -5.27
N GLY A 40 7.71 -3.30 -5.95
CA GLY A 40 8.02 -4.33 -6.94
C GLY A 40 8.96 -3.82 -8.03
N ARG A 41 8.70 -2.61 -8.56
CA ARG A 41 9.58 -1.96 -9.55
C ARG A 41 10.94 -1.57 -8.97
N LYS A 42 10.98 -1.03 -7.74
CA LYS A 42 12.23 -0.52 -7.14
C LYS A 42 13.22 -1.64 -6.81
N PHE A 43 12.72 -2.77 -6.35
CA PHE A 43 13.55 -3.88 -5.85
C PHE A 43 13.55 -5.10 -6.75
N ASN A 44 12.83 -5.07 -7.88
CA ASN A 44 12.68 -6.18 -8.81
C ASN A 44 12.18 -7.47 -8.12
N ILE A 45 11.13 -7.33 -7.31
CA ILE A 45 10.50 -8.40 -6.53
C ILE A 45 9.13 -8.71 -7.12
N ASP A 46 8.74 -9.98 -7.20
CA ASP A 46 7.41 -10.39 -7.63
C ASP A 46 6.31 -9.87 -6.69
N MET A 47 5.11 -9.66 -7.23
CA MET A 47 4.03 -9.02 -6.46
C MET A 47 3.57 -9.86 -5.28
N ALA A 48 3.67 -11.19 -5.33
CA ALA A 48 3.27 -12.04 -4.20
C ALA A 48 4.16 -11.76 -2.98
N LYS A 49 5.48 -11.70 -3.18
CA LYS A 49 6.44 -11.29 -2.14
C LYS A 49 6.28 -9.84 -1.70
N VAL A 50 5.92 -8.92 -2.60
CA VAL A 50 5.64 -7.54 -2.22
C VAL A 50 4.48 -7.48 -1.22
N TYR A 51 3.37 -8.17 -1.51
CA TYR A 51 2.22 -8.21 -0.60
C TYR A 51 2.56 -8.92 0.71
N GLU A 52 3.40 -9.95 0.68
CA GLU A 52 3.89 -10.58 1.90
C GLU A 52 4.63 -9.58 2.81
N ILE A 53 5.60 -8.81 2.27
CA ILE A 53 6.30 -7.76 3.03
C ILE A 53 5.31 -6.76 3.61
N LEU A 54 4.45 -6.20 2.75
CA LEU A 54 3.52 -5.15 3.12
C LEU A 54 2.57 -5.60 4.24
N ASN A 55 2.04 -6.82 4.15
CA ASN A 55 1.20 -7.41 5.17
C ASN A 55 1.93 -7.57 6.51
N GLN A 56 3.23 -7.90 6.49
CA GLN A 56 4.02 -7.94 7.72
C GLN A 56 4.22 -6.55 8.32
N LEU A 57 4.50 -5.55 7.50
CA LEU A 57 4.64 -4.18 7.96
C LEU A 57 3.32 -3.66 8.56
N VAL A 58 2.17 -4.05 8.00
CA VAL A 58 0.85 -3.76 8.57
C VAL A 58 0.68 -4.45 9.93
N LYS A 59 1.00 -5.74 10.06
CA LYS A 59 0.92 -6.47 11.34
C LYS A 59 1.81 -5.87 12.44
N ASN A 60 2.90 -5.20 12.06
CA ASN A 60 3.82 -4.55 12.99
C ASN A 60 3.50 -3.05 13.18
N ASN A 61 2.34 -2.56 12.71
CA ASN A 61 1.90 -1.17 12.80
C ASN A 61 2.85 -0.16 12.15
N ILE A 62 3.66 -0.59 11.17
CA ILE A 62 4.55 0.28 10.39
C ILE A 62 3.77 0.90 9.23
N LEU A 63 2.85 0.13 8.65
CA LEU A 63 1.93 0.56 7.61
C LEU A 63 0.49 0.38 8.08
N SER A 64 -0.43 1.15 7.51
CA SER A 64 -1.86 0.88 7.52
C SER A 64 -2.36 0.65 6.10
N LEU A 65 -3.45 -0.11 5.97
CA LEU A 65 -4.17 -0.24 4.71
C LEU A 65 -4.99 1.03 4.48
N SER A 66 -5.06 1.44 3.22
CA SER A 66 -5.99 2.46 2.74
C SER A 66 -6.49 2.06 1.34
N PHE A 67 -7.55 2.72 0.89
CA PHE A 67 -8.28 2.36 -0.32
C PHE A 67 -8.39 3.59 -1.20
N GLU A 68 -7.86 3.50 -2.42
CA GLU A 68 -7.92 4.60 -3.39
C GLU A 68 -8.89 4.25 -4.51
N ILE A 69 -9.74 5.21 -4.88
CA ILE A 69 -10.68 5.03 -5.98
C ILE A 69 -9.99 5.25 -7.32
N TYR A 70 -10.13 4.27 -8.19
CA TYR A 70 -9.62 4.28 -9.55
C TYR A 70 -10.69 3.80 -10.53
N CYS A 71 -11.06 4.67 -11.47
CA CYS A 71 -12.06 4.33 -12.48
C CYS A 71 -11.41 3.51 -13.61
N ASN A 72 -11.74 2.23 -13.72
CA ASN A 72 -11.26 1.36 -14.80
C ASN A 72 -11.88 1.69 -16.16
N ASP A 73 -12.99 2.43 -16.20
CA ASP A 73 -13.63 2.79 -17.46
C ASP A 73 -12.89 3.89 -18.24
N CYS A 74 -12.12 4.74 -17.55
CA CYS A 74 -11.36 5.82 -18.18
C CYS A 74 -9.90 5.91 -17.71
N ASP A 75 -9.44 4.91 -16.95
CA ASP A 75 -8.09 4.80 -16.40
C ASP A 75 -7.64 6.01 -15.54
N LYS A 76 -8.53 6.53 -14.70
CA LYS A 76 -8.26 7.72 -13.85
C LYS A 76 -8.40 7.44 -12.36
N PHE A 77 -7.36 7.80 -11.63
CA PHE A 77 -7.42 7.98 -10.17
C PHE A 77 -8.36 9.14 -9.85
N GLN A 78 -9.24 8.94 -8.87
CA GLN A 78 -10.16 9.98 -8.41
C GLN A 78 -9.55 10.85 -7.31
N ASN A 79 -8.28 10.62 -6.91
CA ASN A 79 -7.59 11.31 -5.80
C ASN A 79 -8.30 11.23 -4.44
N HIS A 80 -9.19 10.25 -4.27
CA HIS A 80 -9.87 9.97 -3.01
C HIS A 80 -9.26 8.73 -2.37
N VAL A 81 -8.74 8.88 -1.15
CA VAL A 81 -8.12 7.82 -0.36
C VAL A 81 -8.82 7.69 0.99
N TYR A 82 -9.35 6.51 1.28
CA TYR A 82 -10.11 6.17 2.48
C TYR A 82 -9.30 5.23 3.38
N ASP A 83 -9.47 5.33 4.70
CA ASP A 83 -8.74 4.47 5.65
C ASP A 83 -9.50 3.18 5.95
N SER A 84 -10.79 3.13 5.61
CA SER A 84 -11.62 1.93 5.73
C SER A 84 -12.59 1.82 4.56
N LEU A 85 -12.94 0.59 4.17
CA LEU A 85 -13.98 0.33 3.18
C LEU A 85 -15.33 0.93 3.59
N ASN A 86 -15.60 1.04 4.90
CA ASN A 86 -16.85 1.59 5.42
C ASN A 86 -16.94 3.13 5.28
N GLU A 87 -15.83 3.81 5.02
CA GLU A 87 -15.80 5.25 4.80
C GLU A 87 -16.11 5.61 3.35
N ILE A 88 -16.08 4.63 2.45
CA ILE A 88 -16.34 4.82 1.03
C ILE A 88 -17.87 5.01 0.86
N PRO A 89 -18.33 6.16 0.31
CA PRO A 89 -19.75 6.37 0.04
C PRO A 89 -20.32 5.27 -0.85
N ASN A 90 -21.57 4.83 -0.64
CA ASN A 90 -22.18 3.74 -1.44
C ASN A 90 -22.41 4.10 -2.90
N ASP A 91 -22.58 5.39 -3.22
CA ASP A 91 -22.88 5.88 -4.56
C ASP A 91 -21.82 6.92 -4.94
N ILE A 92 -20.88 6.52 -5.79
CA ILE A 92 -19.81 7.39 -6.28
C ILE A 92 -19.82 7.33 -7.80
N THR A 93 -19.65 8.48 -8.41
CA THR A 93 -19.50 8.62 -9.86
C THR A 93 -18.11 9.16 -10.17
N CYS A 94 -17.49 8.67 -11.24
CA CYS A 94 -16.21 9.17 -11.73
C CYS A 94 -16.34 10.64 -12.16
N GLU A 95 -15.48 11.50 -11.64
CA GLU A 95 -15.46 12.94 -11.94
C GLU A 95 -15.05 13.25 -13.39
N TYR A 96 -14.41 12.29 -14.06
CA TYR A 96 -13.87 12.48 -15.42
C TYR A 96 -14.81 11.97 -16.52
N CYS A 97 -15.52 10.88 -16.28
CA CYS A 97 -16.35 10.21 -17.30
C CYS A 97 -17.82 10.04 -16.93
N GLY A 98 -18.20 10.37 -15.69
CA GLY A 98 -19.59 10.32 -15.23
C GLY A 98 -20.16 8.91 -15.06
N LYS A 99 -19.33 7.86 -15.12
CA LYS A 99 -19.76 6.49 -14.85
C LYS A 99 -19.72 6.17 -13.37
N ASN A 100 -20.60 5.28 -12.92
CA ASN A 100 -20.61 4.78 -11.54
C ASN A 100 -19.32 4.01 -11.23
N ILE A 101 -18.79 4.23 -10.04
CA ILE A 101 -17.68 3.47 -9.46
C ILE A 101 -18.24 2.18 -8.87
N ASP A 102 -17.65 1.05 -9.25
CA ASP A 102 -17.98 -0.27 -8.70
C ASP A 102 -16.88 -0.71 -7.73
N PHE A 103 -17.23 -0.81 -6.44
CA PHE A 103 -16.28 -1.14 -5.38
C PHE A 103 -15.51 -2.45 -5.60
N ASN A 104 -16.06 -3.40 -6.34
CA ASN A 104 -15.39 -4.68 -6.54
C ASN A 104 -14.20 -4.58 -7.51
N LYS A 105 -14.19 -3.58 -8.39
CA LYS A 105 -13.17 -3.43 -9.44
C LYS A 105 -12.43 -2.09 -9.40
N ASP A 106 -13.08 -1.03 -8.92
CA ASP A 106 -12.61 0.36 -8.98
C ASP A 106 -11.95 0.82 -7.65
N ILE A 107 -11.62 -0.12 -6.77
CA ILE A 107 -10.84 0.13 -5.55
C ILE A 107 -9.44 -0.48 -5.70
N ILE A 108 -8.42 0.34 -5.41
CA ILE A 108 -7.04 -0.10 -5.31
C ILE A 108 -6.60 -0.06 -3.85
N VAL A 109 -6.00 -1.15 -3.37
CA VAL A 109 -5.35 -1.18 -2.05
C VAL A 109 -4.03 -0.45 -2.12
N VAL A 110 -3.90 0.58 -1.29
CA VAL A 110 -2.69 1.36 -1.07
C VAL A 110 -2.31 1.31 0.42
N TYR A 111 -1.12 1.77 0.74
CA TYR A 111 -0.58 1.69 2.09
C TYR A 111 -0.18 3.08 2.57
N LYS A 112 -0.43 3.41 3.83
CA LYS A 112 0.08 4.64 4.45
C LYS A 112 1.11 4.29 5.50
N VAL A 113 2.17 5.10 5.60
CA VAL A 113 3.15 4.95 6.68
C VAL A 113 2.52 5.44 7.97
N CYS A 114 2.47 4.58 8.99
CA CYS A 114 2.01 4.97 10.31
C CYS A 114 2.91 6.08 10.85
N LYS A 115 2.32 7.14 11.41
CA LYS A 115 3.08 8.13 12.15
C LYS A 115 3.58 7.45 13.43
N ASN A 116 4.89 7.39 13.61
CA ASN A 116 5.42 7.15 14.93
C ASN A 116 5.13 8.43 15.73
N GLU A 117 4.16 8.39 16.64
CA GLU A 117 4.13 9.34 17.75
C GLU A 117 5.41 9.08 18.54
N GLN A 118 6.39 9.98 18.39
CA GLN A 118 7.57 10.02 19.26
C GLN A 118 7.18 10.62 20.61
#